data_AF-A0A7R9C1X5-F1
#
_entry.id   AF-A0A7R9C1X5-F1
#
_cell.length_a   1.000
_cell.length_b   1.000
_cell.length_c   1.000
_cell.angle_alpha   90.00
_cell.angle_beta   90.00
_cell.angle_gamma   90.00
#
_symmetry.space_group_name_H-M   'P 1'
#
loop_
_entity.id
_entity.type
_entity.pdbx_description
1 polymer ?
#
loop_
_entity_poly.entity_id
_entity_poly.type
_entity_poly.pdbx_seq_one_letter_code
_entity_poly.pdbx_strand_id
1 'polypeptide(L)'
;MQNLSISCAMVCLILLGASAVVGFAGVCRQEIPAVLVTGVLYLLTAIFGLFTVTIMHFKRKTRKDYGLLDQYLSSGFYTTRMFDPGWSYHVGWIGIGACFLASFMWLMLARVMRFHILTAAIS
;
A
#
# COMPACT_ATOMS: atom_id res chain seq x y z
N MET A 1 7.18 14.70 -12.77
CA MET A 1 6.34 13.50 -12.55
C MET A 1 5.53 13.54 -11.25
N GLN A 2 5.10 14.70 -10.74
CA GLN A 2 4.39 14.78 -9.46
C GLN A 2 2.90 14.41 -9.58
N ASN A 3 2.29 14.65 -10.74
CA ASN A 3 0.91 14.26 -11.04
C ASN A 3 0.70 12.74 -10.94
N LEU A 4 1.71 11.93 -11.31
CA LEU A 4 1.60 10.47 -11.34
C LEU A 4 1.62 9.84 -9.94
N SER A 5 2.44 10.36 -9.01
CA SER A 5 2.44 9.89 -7.62
C SER A 5 1.15 10.27 -6.90
N ILE A 6 0.56 11.42 -7.23
CA ILE A 6 -0.71 11.87 -6.66
C ILE A 6 -1.89 11.04 -7.17
N SER A 7 -1.94 10.73 -8.47
CA SER A 7 -2.99 9.87 -9.01
C SER A 7 -2.92 8.45 -8.42
N CYS A 8 -1.71 7.91 -8.23
CA CYS A 8 -1.51 6.59 -7.63
C CYS A 8 -2.04 6.53 -6.19
N ALA A 9 -1.76 7.55 -5.38
CA ALA A 9 -2.27 7.64 -4.01
C ALA A 9 -3.81 7.74 -3.96
N MET A 10 -4.42 8.52 -4.86
CA MET A 10 -5.88 8.61 -4.94
C MET A 10 -6.52 7.27 -5.28
N VAL A 11 -5.96 6.54 -6.24
CA VAL A 11 -6.44 5.19 -6.60
C VAL A 11 -6.30 4.23 -5.41
N CYS A 12 -5.19 4.27 -4.66
CA CYS A 12 -5.03 3.45 -3.44
C CYS A 12 -6.16 3.69 -2.43
N LEU A 13 -6.52 4.96 -2.17
CA LEU A 13 -7.57 5.29 -1.21
C LEU A 13 -8.95 4.80 -1.68
N ILE A 14 -9.23 4.93 -2.98
CA ILE A 14 -10.48 4.44 -3.57
C ILE A 14 -10.55 2.92 -3.49
N LEU A 15 -9.47 2.22 -3.85
CA LEU A 15 -9.40 0.76 -3.78
C LEU A 15 -9.55 0.25 -2.34
N LEU A 16 -8.92 0.91 -1.37
CA LEU A 16 -9.01 0.56 0.05
C LEU A 16 -10.44 0.76 0.59
N GLY A 17 -11.09 1.87 0.22
CA GLY A 17 -12.47 2.14 0.61
C GLY A 17 -13.45 1.14 -0.02
N ALA A 18 -13.32 0.88 -1.32
CA ALA A 18 -14.16 -0.08 -2.03
C ALA A 18 -13.96 -1.51 -1.52
N SER A 19 -12.73 -1.92 -1.26
CA SER A 19 -12.44 -3.27 -0.74
C SER A 19 -12.99 -3.48 0.67
N ALA A 20 -13.03 -2.44 1.51
CA ALA A 20 -13.66 -2.52 2.83
C ALA A 20 -15.18 -2.75 2.73
N VAL A 21 -15.87 -2.02 1.84
CA VAL A 21 -17.32 -2.16 1.65
C VAL A 21 -17.67 -3.53 1.05
N VAL A 22 -16.96 -3.95 0.00
CA VAL A 22 -17.17 -5.26 -0.64
C VAL A 22 -16.80 -6.40 0.32
N GLY A 23 -15.78 -6.22 1.16
CA GLY A 23 -15.36 -7.19 2.17
C GLY A 23 -16.42 -7.39 3.23
N PHE A 24 -16.98 -6.30 3.75
CA PHE A 24 -18.07 -6.36 4.72
C PHE A 24 -19.30 -7.05 4.13
N ALA A 25 -19.75 -6.64 2.95
CA ALA A 25 -20.89 -7.25 2.28
C ALA A 25 -20.65 -8.74 1.95
N GLY A 26 -19.43 -9.10 1.55
CA GLY A 26 -19.03 -10.48 1.26
C GLY A 26 -19.08 -11.39 2.49
N VAL A 27 -18.67 -10.89 3.65
CA VAL A 27 -18.79 -11.63 4.92
C VAL A 27 -20.25 -11.78 5.33
N CYS A 28 -21.07 -10.73 5.20
CA CYS A 28 -22.50 -10.80 5.57
C CYS A 28 -23.29 -11.83 4.72
N ARG A 29 -22.94 -12.00 3.45
CA ARG A 29 -23.64 -12.93 2.54
C ARG A 29 -22.93 -14.28 2.37
N GLN A 30 -21.81 -14.53 3.05
CA GLN A 30 -20.97 -15.73 2.89
C GLN A 30 -20.60 -16.05 1.43
N GLU A 31 -20.52 -15.02 0.60
CA GLU A 31 -20.22 -15.16 -0.82
C GLU A 31 -18.71 -15.28 -1.02
N ILE A 32 -18.23 -16.50 -1.28
CA ILE A 32 -16.82 -16.81 -1.57
C ILE A 32 -16.21 -15.87 -2.64
N PRO A 33 -16.88 -15.53 -3.77
CA PRO A 33 -16.25 -14.69 -4.80
C PRO A 33 -16.00 -13.26 -4.32
N ALA A 34 -16.87 -12.69 -3.48
CA ALA A 34 -16.70 -11.33 -2.96
C ALA A 34 -15.46 -11.21 -2.06
N VAL A 35 -15.23 -12.22 -1.21
CA VAL A 35 -14.07 -12.26 -0.30
C VAL A 35 -12.75 -12.50 -1.03
N LEU A 36 -12.77 -13.22 -2.16
CA LEU A 36 -11.57 -13.39 -2.97
C LEU A 36 -11.20 -12.10 -3.70
N VAL A 37 -12.18 -11.37 -4.23
CA VAL A 37 -11.97 -10.07 -4.89
C VAL A 37 -11.38 -9.05 -3.91
N THR A 38 -11.85 -9.03 -2.66
CA THR A 38 -11.35 -8.07 -1.66
C THR A 38 -9.88 -8.31 -1.33
N GLY A 39 -9.48 -9.58 -1.18
CA GLY A 39 -8.07 -9.95 -1.00
C GLY A 39 -7.17 -9.44 -2.13
N VAL A 40 -7.62 -9.56 -3.39
CA VAL A 40 -6.88 -9.06 -4.56
C VAL A 40 -6.82 -7.52 -4.59
N LEU A 41 -7.93 -6.85 -4.27
CA LEU A 41 -7.97 -5.38 -4.20
C LEU A 41 -7.01 -4.81 -3.14
N TYR A 42 -6.88 -5.49 -1.98
CA TYR A 42 -5.87 -5.12 -0.97
C TYR A 42 -4.42 -5.31 -1.47
N LEU A 43 -4.13 -6.35 -2.27
CA LEU A 43 -2.79 -6.52 -2.88
C LEU A 43 -2.49 -5.41 -3.89
N LEU A 44 -3.45 -5.10 -4.77
CA LEU A 44 -3.28 -4.02 -5.74
C LEU A 44 -3.01 -2.68 -5.03
N THR A 45 -3.76 -2.40 -3.97
CA THR A 45 -3.55 -1.22 -3.12
C THR A 45 -2.15 -1.19 -2.52
N ALA A 46 -1.66 -2.32 -2.00
CA ALA A 46 -0.32 -2.42 -1.41
C ALA A 46 0.78 -2.17 -2.46
N ILE A 47 0.64 -2.72 -3.67
CA ILE A 47 1.60 -2.55 -4.77
C ILE A 47 1.65 -1.09 -5.23
N PHE A 48 0.50 -0.45 -5.41
CA PHE A 48 0.43 0.96 -5.77
C PHE A 48 0.97 1.88 -4.65
N GLY A 49 0.72 1.54 -3.38
CA GLY A 49 1.32 2.21 -2.23
C GLY A 49 2.85 2.10 -2.23
N LEU A 50 3.38 0.91 -2.47
CA LEU A 50 4.82 0.66 -2.57
C LEU A 50 5.45 1.47 -3.71
N PHE A 51 4.78 1.55 -4.86
CA PHE A 51 5.23 2.35 -5.99
C PHE A 51 5.30 3.85 -5.62
N THR A 52 4.30 4.36 -4.91
CA THR A 52 4.25 5.75 -4.44
C THR A 52 5.41 6.07 -3.48
N VAL A 53 5.64 5.21 -2.48
CA VAL A 53 6.76 5.37 -1.53
C VAL A 53 8.11 5.28 -2.23
N THR A 54 8.25 4.37 -3.20
CA THR A 54 9.47 4.20 -3.99
C THR A 54 9.77 5.45 -4.81
N ILE A 55 8.77 6.04 -5.48
CA ILE A 55 8.93 7.32 -6.21
C ILE A 55 9.36 8.44 -5.26
N MET A 56 8.77 8.53 -4.07
CA MET A 56 9.17 9.54 -3.09
C MET A 56 10.62 9.35 -2.64
N HIS A 57 11.06 8.11 -2.44
CA HIS A 57 12.44 7.77 -2.09
C HIS A 57 13.43 8.16 -3.21
N PHE A 58 13.12 7.81 -4.46
CA PHE A 58 13.94 8.20 -5.61
C PHE A 58 13.99 9.72 -5.79
N LYS A 59 12.84 10.41 -5.72
CA LYS A 59 12.79 11.87 -5.82
C LYS A 59 13.61 12.56 -4.72
N ARG A 60 13.62 11.99 -3.51
CA ARG A 60 14.44 12.48 -2.40
C ARG A 60 15.94 12.23 -2.64
N LYS A 61 16.31 11.08 -3.22
CA LYS A 61 17.70 10.79 -3.61
C LYS A 61 18.19 11.76 -4.69
N THR A 62 17.41 11.95 -5.76
CA THR A 62 17.73 12.89 -6.84
C THR A 62 17.80 14.35 -6.36
N ARG A 63 16.95 14.80 -5.44
CA ARG A 63 17.02 16.19 -4.92
C ARG A 63 18.28 16.50 -4.11
N LYS A 64 18.99 15.51 -3.57
CA LYS A 64 20.25 15.75 -2.85
C LYS A 64 21.36 16.24 -3.78
N ASP A 65 21.25 15.96 -5.09
CA ASP A 65 22.33 16.22 -6.05
C ASP A 65 22.21 17.58 -6.78
N TYR A 66 21.10 18.33 -6.63
CA TYR A 66 20.79 19.52 -7.46
C TYR A 66 20.20 20.71 -6.69
N GLY A 67 20.72 21.02 -5.51
CA GLY A 67 20.43 22.31 -4.89
C GLY A 67 21.09 23.44 -5.70
N LEU A 68 20.31 24.37 -6.28
CA LEU A 68 20.83 25.56 -6.98
C LEU A 68 21.67 26.46 -6.04
N LEU A 69 21.46 26.32 -4.72
CA LEU A 69 22.27 26.92 -3.65
C LEU A 69 23.54 26.13 -3.30
N ASP A 70 23.59 24.83 -3.61
CA ASP A 70 24.67 23.90 -3.27
C ASP A 70 25.76 23.85 -4.36
N GLN A 71 25.48 24.36 -5.56
CA GLN A 71 26.46 24.43 -6.65
C GLN A 71 27.72 25.26 -6.29
N TYR A 72 27.62 26.16 -5.31
CA TYR A 72 28.73 26.97 -4.79
C TYR A 72 29.31 26.46 -3.47
N LEU A 73 28.74 25.42 -2.87
CA LEU A 73 29.12 24.94 -1.54
C LEU A 73 30.03 23.70 -1.65
N SER A 74 31.22 23.79 -1.05
CA SER A 74 32.25 22.75 -1.07
C SER A 74 31.75 21.42 -0.51
N SER A 75 32.22 20.31 -1.09
CA SER A 75 31.72 18.95 -0.85
C SER A 75 31.79 18.45 0.61
N GLY A 76 32.57 19.12 1.45
CA GLY A 76 32.66 18.83 2.89
C GLY A 76 31.41 19.20 3.69
N PHE A 77 30.55 20.12 3.22
CA PHE A 77 29.37 20.58 3.96
C PHE A 77 28.10 19.78 3.69
N TYR A 78 28.11 18.86 2.71
CA TYR A 78 26.96 17.98 2.45
C TYR A 78 26.69 16.99 3.58
N THR A 79 27.72 16.63 4.36
CA THR A 79 27.62 15.65 5.45
C THR A 79 26.75 16.15 6.61
N THR A 80 26.63 17.46 6.77
CA THR A 80 25.92 18.09 7.89
C THR A 80 24.41 18.22 7.65
N ARG A 81 23.94 17.96 6.41
CA ARG A 81 22.53 18.07 6.04
C ARG A 81 21.77 16.78 6.38
N MET A 82 21.57 16.54 7.67
CA MET A 82 20.68 15.50 8.18
C MET A 82 19.23 15.92 7.88
N PHE A 83 18.60 15.27 6.90
CA PHE A 83 17.17 15.40 6.68
C PHE A 83 16.47 14.27 7.42
N ASP A 84 15.87 14.58 8.57
CA ASP A 84 15.07 13.61 9.30
C ASP A 84 13.82 13.23 8.50
N PRO A 85 13.58 11.92 8.25
CA PRO A 85 12.31 11.50 7.69
C PRO A 85 11.19 11.85 8.67
N GLY A 86 10.26 12.70 8.22
CA GLY A 86 9.05 12.98 8.97
C GLY A 86 8.19 11.72 9.15
N TRP A 87 7.33 11.75 10.17
CA TRP A 87 6.44 10.65 10.57
C TRP A 87 5.69 9.97 9.42
N SER A 88 5.24 10.74 8.42
CA SER A 88 4.48 10.23 7.28
C SER A 88 5.23 9.15 6.47
N TYR A 89 6.57 9.18 6.46
CA TYR A 89 7.37 8.16 5.79
C TYR A 89 7.20 6.79 6.46
N HIS A 90 7.29 6.75 7.79
CA HIS A 90 7.11 5.52 8.58
C HIS A 90 5.67 5.01 8.50
N VAL A 91 4.69 5.93 8.57
CA VAL A 91 3.27 5.59 8.41
C VAL A 91 2.99 4.95 7.04
N GLY A 92 3.63 5.44 5.97
CA GLY A 92 3.50 4.86 4.64
C GLY A 92 3.98 3.41 4.56
N TRP A 93 5.14 3.10 5.14
CA TRP A 93 5.67 1.73 5.19
C TRP A 93 4.79 0.79 6.02
N ILE A 94 4.30 1.26 7.18
CA ILE A 94 3.38 0.50 8.03
C ILE A 94 2.07 0.21 7.28
N GLY A 95 1.51 1.20 6.58
CA GLY A 95 0.28 1.03 5.80
C GLY A 95 0.40 -0.02 4.70
N ILE A 96 1.54 -0.06 3.99
CA ILE A 96 1.83 -1.09 2.98
C ILE A 96 1.89 -2.47 3.65
N GLY A 97 2.62 -2.59 4.76
CA GLY A 97 2.71 -3.84 5.52
C GLY A 97 1.35 -4.34 6.02
N ALA A 98 0.53 -3.43 6.54
CA ALA A 98 -0.82 -3.73 6.99
C ALA A 98 -1.73 -4.21 5.83
N CYS A 99 -1.62 -3.62 4.64
CA CYS A 99 -2.38 -4.07 3.48
C CYS A 99 -1.98 -5.48 3.01
N PHE A 100 -0.68 -5.82 3.05
CA PHE A 100 -0.21 -7.17 2.75
C PHE A 100 -0.72 -8.19 3.77
N LEU A 101 -0.63 -7.88 5.06
CA LEU A 101 -1.15 -8.76 6.12
C LEU A 101 -2.67 -8.94 6.00
N ALA A 102 -3.40 -7.86 5.76
CA ALA A 102 -4.84 -7.91 5.54
C ALA A 102 -5.19 -8.80 4.35
N SER A 103 -4.49 -8.68 3.23
CA SER A 103 -4.72 -9.55 2.08
C SER A 103 -4.49 -11.02 2.41
N PHE A 104 -3.39 -11.34 3.11
CA PHE A 104 -3.12 -12.71 3.54
C PHE A 104 -4.24 -13.26 4.44
N MET A 105 -4.72 -12.42 5.37
CA MET A 105 -5.83 -12.77 6.26
C MET A 105 -7.13 -13.04 5.48
N TRP A 106 -7.45 -12.20 4.50
CA TRP A 106 -8.62 -12.38 3.62
C TRP A 106 -8.53 -13.63 2.74
N LEU A 107 -7.35 -13.92 2.19
CA LEU A 107 -7.13 -15.13 1.39
C LEU A 107 -7.22 -16.41 2.25
N MET A 108 -6.69 -16.38 3.47
CA MET A 108 -6.86 -17.46 4.43
C MET A 108 -8.34 -17.66 4.79
N LEU A 109 -9.08 -16.58 5.04
CA LEU A 109 -10.53 -16.65 5.31
C LEU A 109 -11.30 -17.24 4.14
N ALA A 110 -10.98 -16.86 2.89
CA ALA A 110 -11.59 -17.43 1.69
C ALA A 110 -11.34 -18.94 1.57
N ARG A 111 -10.18 -19.44 2.01
CA ARG A 111 -9.90 -20.88 2.07
C ARG A 111 -10.74 -21.57 3.14
N VAL A 112 -10.80 -21.01 4.35
CA VAL A 112 -11.58 -21.57 5.46
C VAL A 112 -13.08 -21.66 5.10
N MET A 113 -13.66 -20.63 4.50
CA MET A 113 -15.07 -20.67 4.09
C MET A 113 -15.35 -21.73 3.03
N ARG A 114 -14.42 -21.96 2.09
CA ARG A 114 -14.55 -23.06 1.11
C ARG A 114 -14.57 -24.43 1.80
N PHE A 115 -13.74 -24.64 2.81
CA PHE A 115 -13.77 -25.89 3.57
C PHE A 115 -15.09 -26.08 4.31
N HIS A 116 -15.61 -25.03 4.95
CA HIS A 116 -16.89 -25.10 5.67
C HIS A 116 -18.07 -25.46 4.74
N ILE A 117 -18.12 -24.86 3.55
CA ILE A 117 -19.14 -25.17 2.53
C ILE A 117 -19.02 -26.60 2.01
N LEU A 118 -17.80 -27.09 1.78
CA LEU A 118 -17.59 -28.48 1.36
C LEU A 118 -18.02 -29.48 2.44
N THR A 119 -17.73 -29.20 3.72
CA THR A 119 -18.16 -30.06 4.83
C THR A 119 -19.68 -30.10 4.96
N ALA A 120 -20.37 -28.96 4.86
CA ALA A 120 -21.83 -28.88 4.95
C ALA A 120 -22.56 -29.55 3.76
N ALA A 121 -21.91 -29.69 2.60
CA ALA A 121 -22.51 -30.35 1.44
C ALA A 121 -22.40 -31.88 1.46
N ILE A 122 -21.54 -32.44 2.33
CA ILE A 122 -21.26 -33.89 2.41
C ILE A 122 -22.08 -34.55 3.54
N SER A 123 -22.57 -33.79 4.52
CA SER A 123 -23.46 -34.24 5.60
C SER A 123 -24.94 -34.18 5.21
#